data_AF-A0A3R7RPA7-F1
#
_entry.id   AF-A0A3R7RPA7-F1
#
_cell.length_a   1.000
_cell.length_b   1.000
_cell.length_c   1.000
_cell.angle_alpha   90.00
_cell.angle_beta   90.00
_cell.angle_gamma   90.00
#
_symmetry.space_group_name_H-M   'P 1'
#
loop_
_entity.id
_entity.type
_entity.pdbx_description
1 polymer ?
#
loop_
_entity_poly.entity_id
_entity_poly.type
_entity_poly.pdbx_seq_one_letter_code
_entity_poly.pdbx_strand_id
1 'polypeptide(L)'
;MPNITINQESVSLIEQERVTFQRFAELAFPQCVTLLGIPRERRFISMLPASYVLKRREDGVEWDDPMVQVALWNLHDLGVAEMSLEADPEGGDGDPQIRFDRAEATDMAHGRESSINFSTVKSGRAFIAALNNVVHRSFFFNGVEHEIGIQPRPEVEKIAELAHKGRRNEEGLLFAIARTFANMVQQGLTVEDIEVKSGMELLSNLGCTAISVVPDEDRVVFNGFSVMSAMSSGLLQGLNWDHLKKVKENVQMMIEQIETRDETPIVQQSNRPVAKRRRRN
;
A
#
# COMPACT_ATOMS: atom_id res chain seq x y z
N MET A 1 11.25 -9.43 -27.98
CA MET A 1 10.16 -9.65 -27.00
C MET A 1 10.80 -9.82 -25.64
N PRO A 2 10.23 -9.27 -24.56
CA PRO A 2 10.76 -9.45 -23.22
C PRO A 2 10.77 -10.93 -22.83
N ASN A 3 11.75 -11.35 -22.04
CA ASN A 3 11.90 -12.73 -21.57
C ASN A 3 12.38 -12.75 -20.11
N ILE A 4 12.21 -13.89 -19.47
CA ILE A 4 12.78 -14.22 -18.16
C ILE A 4 13.37 -15.63 -18.25
N THR A 5 14.53 -15.83 -17.64
CA THR A 5 15.16 -17.15 -17.59
C THR A 5 14.77 -17.85 -16.28
N ILE A 6 14.20 -19.05 -16.37
CA ILE A 6 13.81 -19.86 -15.21
C ILE A 6 14.41 -21.25 -15.36
N ASN A 7 15.20 -21.71 -14.38
CA ASN A 7 15.85 -23.03 -14.44
C ASN A 7 16.60 -23.27 -15.77
N GLN A 8 17.31 -22.24 -16.25
CA GLN A 8 18.03 -22.22 -17.54
C GLN A 8 17.14 -22.26 -18.81
N GLU A 9 15.81 -22.27 -18.67
CA GLU A 9 14.86 -22.12 -19.77
C GLU A 9 14.50 -20.64 -19.98
N SER A 10 14.61 -20.16 -21.23
CA SER A 10 14.18 -18.80 -21.57
C SER A 10 12.69 -18.76 -21.90
N VAL A 11 11.89 -18.19 -21.00
CA VAL A 11 10.44 -18.04 -21.18
C VAL A 11 10.13 -16.67 -21.78
N SER A 12 9.41 -16.65 -22.91
CA SER A 12 8.96 -15.39 -23.53
C SER A 12 7.74 -14.83 -22.81
N LEU A 13 7.72 -13.52 -22.61
CA LEU A 13 6.58 -12.83 -21.99
C LEU A 13 5.53 -12.48 -23.04
N ILE A 14 4.32 -13.00 -22.84
CA ILE A 14 3.15 -12.80 -23.68
C ILE A 14 2.29 -11.72 -23.05
N GLU A 15 1.89 -10.71 -23.81
CA GLU A 15 1.03 -9.63 -23.31
C GLU A 15 -0.27 -10.20 -22.72
N GLN A 16 -0.69 -9.64 -21.57
CA GLN A 16 -1.88 -10.07 -20.86
C GLN A 16 -2.86 -8.90 -20.70
N GLU A 17 -4.14 -9.22 -20.56
CA GLU A 17 -5.17 -8.24 -20.30
C GLU A 17 -5.04 -7.66 -18.88
N ARG A 18 -5.40 -6.38 -18.73
CA ARG A 18 -5.42 -5.67 -17.44
C ARG A 18 -6.21 -6.42 -16.36
N VAL A 19 -7.31 -7.07 -16.73
CA VAL A 19 -8.17 -7.81 -15.79
C VAL A 19 -7.43 -9.00 -15.16
N THR A 20 -6.50 -9.63 -15.88
CA THR A 20 -5.68 -10.74 -15.36
C THR A 20 -4.67 -10.22 -14.33
N PHE A 21 -4.05 -9.06 -14.56
CA PHE A 21 -3.21 -8.38 -13.56
C PHE A 21 -4.00 -8.01 -12.29
N GLN A 22 -5.21 -7.50 -12.46
CA GLN A 22 -6.09 -7.19 -11.33
C GLN A 22 -6.41 -8.45 -10.51
N ARG A 23 -6.77 -9.55 -11.18
CA ARG A 23 -7.04 -10.84 -10.53
C ARG A 23 -5.84 -11.37 -9.76
N PHE A 24 -4.63 -11.23 -10.32
CA PHE A 24 -3.40 -11.56 -9.58
C PHE A 24 -3.25 -10.68 -8.34
N ALA A 25 -3.51 -9.37 -8.47
CA ALA A 25 -3.41 -8.45 -7.34
C ALA A 25 -4.40 -8.80 -6.20
N GLU A 26 -5.64 -9.15 -6.55
CA GLU A 26 -6.66 -9.62 -5.60
C GLU A 26 -6.24 -10.91 -4.87
N LEU A 27 -5.57 -11.82 -5.57
CA LEU A 27 -5.02 -13.07 -4.99
C LEU A 27 -3.77 -12.83 -4.14
N ALA A 28 -2.94 -11.87 -4.50
CA ALA A 28 -1.69 -11.55 -3.83
C ALA A 28 -1.88 -10.61 -2.62
N PHE A 29 -2.92 -9.78 -2.61
CA PHE A 29 -3.17 -8.80 -1.55
C PHE A 29 -3.26 -9.42 -0.14
N PRO A 30 -3.99 -10.54 0.10
CA PRO A 30 -3.98 -11.19 1.41
C PRO A 30 -2.60 -11.70 1.84
N GLN A 31 -1.74 -12.07 0.89
CA GLN A 31 -0.38 -12.56 1.18
C GLN A 31 0.55 -11.42 1.61
N CYS A 32 0.22 -10.17 1.28
CA CYS A 32 0.94 -8.99 1.78
C CYS A 32 0.88 -8.93 3.32
N VAL A 33 -0.19 -9.42 3.94
CA VAL A 33 -0.30 -9.52 5.42
C VAL A 33 0.80 -10.39 6.00
N THR A 34 1.14 -11.50 5.32
CA THR A 34 2.21 -12.40 5.76
C THR A 34 3.57 -11.72 5.64
N LEU A 35 3.80 -10.95 4.56
CA LEU A 35 5.04 -10.20 4.35
C LEU A 35 5.26 -9.12 5.41
N LEU A 36 4.19 -8.50 5.94
CA LEU A 36 4.30 -7.51 7.02
C LEU A 36 4.87 -8.11 8.32
N GLY A 37 4.79 -9.44 8.51
CA GLY A 37 5.45 -10.13 9.64
C GLY A 37 6.97 -10.30 9.49
N ILE A 38 7.52 -10.05 8.29
CA ILE A 38 8.95 -10.12 8.00
C ILE A 38 9.56 -8.73 8.23
N PRO A 39 10.79 -8.58 8.73
CA PRO A 39 11.46 -7.28 8.80
C PRO A 39 11.50 -6.57 7.44
N ARG A 40 11.22 -5.26 7.42
CA ARG A 40 11.04 -4.47 6.18
C ARG A 40 12.19 -4.61 5.18
N GLU A 41 13.43 -4.63 5.66
CA GLU A 41 14.65 -4.77 4.85
C GLU A 41 14.81 -6.16 4.21
N ARG A 42 13.99 -7.13 4.63
CA ARG A 42 13.95 -8.50 4.10
C ARG A 42 12.67 -8.81 3.34
N ARG A 43 11.80 -7.82 3.14
CA ARG A 43 10.57 -7.97 2.35
C ARG A 43 10.90 -7.83 0.87
N PHE A 44 10.71 -8.90 0.13
CA PHE A 44 10.88 -8.91 -1.31
C PHE A 44 9.52 -9.14 -1.96
N ILE A 45 8.92 -8.08 -2.53
CA ILE A 45 7.63 -8.19 -3.20
C ILE A 45 7.67 -9.20 -4.36
N SER A 46 8.85 -9.40 -4.96
CA SER A 46 9.13 -10.42 -5.99
C SER A 46 8.85 -11.85 -5.53
N MET A 47 8.82 -12.12 -4.22
CA MET A 47 8.44 -13.43 -3.69
C MET A 47 6.98 -13.77 -3.98
N LEU A 48 6.07 -12.80 -4.03
CA LEU A 48 4.66 -13.08 -4.33
C LEU A 48 4.48 -13.71 -5.72
N PRO A 49 4.96 -13.10 -6.82
CA PRO A 49 4.87 -13.74 -8.13
C PRO A 49 5.78 -14.96 -8.27
N ALA A 50 6.97 -14.99 -7.64
CA ALA A 50 7.84 -16.16 -7.71
C ALA A 50 7.21 -17.40 -7.06
N SER A 51 6.64 -17.27 -5.86
CA SER A 51 5.93 -18.36 -5.18
C SER A 51 4.69 -18.79 -5.94
N TYR A 52 3.99 -17.86 -6.61
CA TYR A 52 2.89 -18.20 -7.50
C TYR A 52 3.39 -19.07 -8.67
N VAL A 53 4.45 -18.65 -9.36
CA VAL A 53 5.01 -19.42 -10.49
C VAL A 53 5.43 -20.82 -10.03
N LEU A 54 6.20 -20.93 -8.94
CA LEU A 54 6.64 -22.21 -8.38
C LEU A 54 5.47 -23.17 -8.18
N LYS A 55 4.45 -22.74 -7.43
CA LYS A 55 3.27 -23.57 -7.14
C LYS A 55 2.52 -24.00 -8.41
N ARG A 56 2.35 -23.10 -9.37
CA ARG A 56 1.65 -23.44 -10.63
C ARG A 56 2.47 -24.39 -11.49
N ARG A 57 3.80 -24.30 -11.45
CA ARG A 57 4.67 -25.25 -12.15
C ARG A 57 4.66 -26.63 -11.50
N GLU A 58 4.57 -26.72 -10.17
CA GLU A 58 4.33 -27.99 -9.46
C GLU A 58 2.97 -28.61 -9.84
N ASP A 59 1.94 -27.79 -10.04
CA ASP A 59 0.63 -28.22 -10.56
C ASP A 59 0.66 -28.63 -12.06
N GLY A 60 1.80 -28.55 -12.74
CA GLY A 60 1.94 -28.89 -14.17
C GLY A 60 1.31 -27.87 -15.13
N VAL A 61 1.13 -26.61 -14.70
CA VAL A 61 0.47 -25.56 -15.50
C VAL A 61 1.46 -24.92 -16.44
N GLU A 62 1.14 -24.90 -17.74
CA GLU A 62 2.00 -24.39 -18.82
C GLU A 62 2.41 -22.92 -18.65
N TRP A 63 3.56 -22.57 -19.24
CA TRP A 63 4.13 -21.22 -19.17
C TRP A 63 3.24 -20.16 -19.80
N ASP A 64 2.41 -20.52 -20.78
CA ASP A 64 1.51 -19.60 -21.49
C ASP A 64 0.17 -19.37 -20.77
N ASP A 65 -0.04 -20.01 -19.61
CA ASP A 65 -1.21 -19.74 -18.77
C ASP A 65 -1.27 -18.24 -18.42
N PRO A 66 -2.44 -17.57 -18.57
CA PRO A 66 -2.54 -16.13 -18.37
C PRO A 66 -2.08 -15.64 -17.00
N MET A 67 -2.34 -16.39 -15.93
CA MET A 67 -1.95 -15.99 -14.58
C MET A 67 -0.46 -16.24 -14.33
N VAL A 68 0.10 -17.31 -14.89
CA VAL A 68 1.56 -17.54 -14.88
C VAL A 68 2.26 -16.40 -15.63
N GLN A 69 1.78 -16.04 -16.82
CA GLN A 69 2.33 -14.92 -17.60
C GLN A 69 2.25 -13.59 -16.85
N VAL A 70 1.17 -13.30 -16.13
CA VAL A 70 1.09 -12.11 -15.26
C VAL A 70 2.14 -12.14 -14.15
N ALA A 71 2.35 -13.29 -13.50
CA ALA A 71 3.38 -13.41 -12.47
C ALA A 71 4.79 -13.21 -13.05
N LEU A 72 5.07 -13.76 -14.24
CA LEU A 72 6.33 -13.55 -14.96
C LEU A 72 6.53 -12.09 -15.38
N TRP A 73 5.48 -11.41 -15.85
CA TRP A 73 5.52 -9.98 -16.12
C TRP A 73 5.82 -9.16 -14.87
N ASN A 74 5.19 -9.48 -13.74
CA ASN A 74 5.44 -8.82 -12.47
C ASN A 74 6.90 -9.02 -12.01
N LEU A 75 7.46 -10.22 -12.16
CA LEU A 75 8.88 -10.50 -11.88
C LEU A 75 9.79 -9.64 -12.76
N HIS A 76 9.53 -9.61 -14.06
CA HIS A 76 10.27 -8.77 -15.00
C HIS A 76 10.15 -7.28 -14.66
N ASP A 77 8.95 -6.79 -14.32
CA ASP A 77 8.71 -5.41 -13.90
C ASP A 77 9.46 -5.02 -12.63
N LEU A 78 9.65 -5.98 -11.72
CA LEU A 78 10.44 -5.83 -10.52
C LEU A 78 11.95 -5.97 -10.79
N GLY A 79 12.34 -6.30 -12.03
CA GLY A 79 13.71 -6.36 -12.49
C GLY A 79 14.36 -7.73 -12.41
N VAL A 80 13.57 -8.80 -12.18
CA VAL A 80 14.08 -10.17 -12.21
C VAL A 80 14.26 -10.60 -13.66
N ALA A 81 15.50 -10.92 -14.03
CA ALA A 81 15.87 -11.41 -15.36
C ALA A 81 16.16 -12.93 -15.35
N GLU A 82 16.62 -13.46 -14.23
CA GLU A 82 16.93 -14.88 -14.05
C GLU A 82 16.59 -15.34 -12.64
N MET A 83 15.95 -16.50 -12.53
CA MET A 83 15.63 -17.14 -11.26
C MET A 83 15.70 -18.67 -11.35
N SER A 84 15.93 -19.30 -10.22
CA SER A 84 15.89 -20.75 -10.05
C SER A 84 14.76 -21.13 -9.10
N LEU A 85 14.03 -22.17 -9.49
CA LEU A 85 12.96 -22.81 -8.75
C LEU A 85 13.43 -24.23 -8.46
N GLU A 86 14.03 -24.42 -7.29
CA GLU A 86 14.52 -25.73 -6.86
C GLU A 86 13.40 -26.43 -6.09
N ALA A 87 12.83 -27.48 -6.69
CA ALA A 87 12.11 -28.50 -5.93
C ALA A 87 13.16 -29.29 -5.13
N ASP A 88 12.85 -29.64 -3.88
CA ASP A 88 13.80 -30.25 -2.95
C ASP A 88 14.60 -31.40 -3.62
N PRO A 89 15.93 -31.27 -3.78
CA PRO A 89 16.75 -32.23 -4.52
C PRO A 89 16.75 -33.64 -3.92
N GLU A 90 16.37 -33.82 -2.65
CA GLU A 90 16.57 -35.08 -1.91
C GLU A 90 15.32 -35.63 -1.21
N GLY A 91 14.11 -35.20 -1.57
CA GLY A 91 12.88 -35.77 -1.00
C GLY A 91 12.78 -35.67 0.53
N GLY A 92 13.46 -34.66 1.11
CA GLY A 92 13.32 -34.29 2.51
C GLY A 92 12.10 -33.39 2.73
N ASP A 93 11.77 -33.15 3.98
CA ASP A 93 10.80 -32.11 4.40
C ASP A 93 11.40 -30.68 4.19
N GLY A 94 12.12 -30.43 3.09
CA GLY A 94 12.66 -29.12 2.76
C GLY A 94 11.63 -28.27 2.03
N ASP A 95 11.39 -27.05 2.54
CA ASP A 95 10.57 -26.07 1.81
C ASP A 95 11.24 -25.74 0.47
N PRO A 96 10.49 -25.73 -0.65
CA PRO A 96 11.06 -25.45 -1.97
C PRO A 96 11.72 -24.07 -2.01
N GLN A 97 12.88 -23.98 -2.69
CA GLN A 97 13.71 -22.78 -2.66
C GLN A 97 13.58 -21.95 -3.93
N ILE A 98 13.31 -20.65 -3.73
CA ILE A 98 13.30 -19.64 -4.79
C ILE A 98 14.59 -18.83 -4.68
N ARG A 99 15.38 -18.79 -5.76
CA ARG A 99 16.60 -17.98 -5.84
C ARG A 99 16.51 -17.01 -7.01
N PHE A 100 16.80 -15.73 -6.78
CA PHE A 100 16.92 -14.73 -7.84
C PHE A 100 18.39 -14.64 -8.28
N ASP A 101 18.75 -15.34 -9.36
CA ASP A 101 20.14 -15.43 -9.84
C ASP A 101 20.61 -14.10 -10.47
N ARG A 102 19.69 -13.39 -11.13
CA ARG A 102 19.96 -12.06 -11.69
C ARG A 102 18.73 -11.16 -11.58
N ALA A 103 18.84 -10.12 -10.75
CA ALA A 103 17.81 -9.10 -10.60
C ALA A 103 18.42 -7.71 -10.39
N GLU A 104 17.90 -6.71 -11.09
CA GLU A 104 18.25 -5.30 -10.92
C GLU A 104 16.99 -4.51 -10.57
N ALA A 105 16.91 -3.99 -9.34
CA ALA A 105 15.70 -3.34 -8.85
C ALA A 105 15.29 -2.15 -9.72
N THR A 106 14.07 -2.21 -10.24
CA THR A 106 13.48 -1.13 -11.04
C THR A 106 12.81 -0.07 -10.16
N ASP A 107 12.31 0.99 -10.79
CA ASP A 107 11.42 1.96 -10.13
C ASP A 107 10.21 1.28 -9.44
N MET A 108 9.66 0.20 -10.02
CA MET A 108 8.55 -0.55 -9.44
C MET A 108 8.96 -1.28 -8.16
N ALA A 109 10.14 -1.92 -8.19
CA ALA A 109 10.70 -2.60 -7.02
C ALA A 109 11.04 -1.62 -5.90
N HIS A 110 11.42 -0.38 -6.24
CA HIS A 110 11.63 0.70 -5.29
C HIS A 110 10.35 1.43 -4.86
N GLY A 111 9.20 1.12 -5.47
CA GLY A 111 7.93 1.80 -5.18
C GLY A 111 7.97 3.30 -5.50
N ARG A 112 8.67 3.69 -6.57
CA ARG A 112 8.74 5.09 -7.01
C ARG A 112 7.46 5.52 -7.72
N GLU A 113 7.11 6.79 -7.59
CA GLU A 113 5.89 7.37 -8.18
C GLU A 113 5.79 7.15 -9.71
N SER A 114 6.93 7.19 -10.42
CA SER A 114 7.04 6.93 -11.86
C SER A 114 6.44 5.58 -12.31
N SER A 115 6.35 4.63 -11.38
CA SER A 115 5.82 3.28 -11.61
C SER A 115 4.33 3.25 -11.92
N ILE A 116 3.56 4.21 -11.40
CA ILE A 116 2.12 4.32 -11.65
C ILE A 116 1.88 5.44 -12.66
N ASN A 117 1.85 5.08 -13.94
CA ASN A 117 1.65 6.01 -15.05
C ASN A 117 0.57 5.48 -16.02
N PHE A 118 0.24 6.27 -17.06
CA PHE A 118 -0.79 5.91 -18.04
C PHE A 118 -0.59 4.51 -18.63
N SER A 119 0.64 4.18 -19.04
CA SER A 119 0.95 2.91 -19.70
C SER A 119 0.79 1.72 -18.74
N THR A 120 1.33 1.84 -17.53
CA THR A 120 1.31 0.76 -16.53
C THR A 120 -0.07 0.57 -15.92
N VAL A 121 -0.87 1.62 -15.77
CA VAL A 121 -2.27 1.53 -15.33
C VAL A 121 -3.15 0.92 -16.42
N LYS A 122 -2.97 1.30 -17.68
CA LYS A 122 -3.76 0.77 -18.80
C LYS A 122 -3.48 -0.72 -19.05
N SER A 123 -2.22 -1.14 -18.94
CA SER A 123 -1.83 -2.55 -19.08
C SER A 123 -2.11 -3.40 -17.84
N GLY A 124 -2.24 -2.79 -16.66
CA GLY A 124 -2.39 -3.50 -15.38
C GLY A 124 -1.07 -3.76 -14.65
N ARG A 125 0.08 -3.54 -15.31
CA ARG A 125 1.42 -3.74 -14.73
C ARG A 125 1.68 -2.88 -13.48
N ALA A 126 0.97 -1.77 -13.31
CA ALA A 126 1.09 -0.93 -12.10
C ALA A 126 0.61 -1.61 -10.80
N PHE A 127 -0.16 -2.71 -10.87
CA PHE A 127 -0.69 -3.37 -9.68
C PHE A 127 0.41 -3.91 -8.76
N ILE A 128 1.51 -4.44 -9.31
CA ILE A 128 2.62 -4.94 -8.47
C ILE A 128 3.34 -3.81 -7.72
N ALA A 129 3.46 -2.63 -8.32
CA ALA A 129 3.99 -1.45 -7.66
C ALA A 129 3.07 -0.97 -6.53
N ALA A 130 1.75 -1.07 -6.72
CA ALA A 130 0.78 -0.76 -5.67
C ALA A 130 0.85 -1.76 -4.49
N LEU A 131 0.98 -3.06 -4.77
CA LEU A 131 1.21 -4.07 -3.72
C LEU A 131 2.55 -3.84 -3.00
N ASN A 132 3.60 -3.47 -3.74
CA ASN A 132 4.88 -3.12 -3.15
C ASN A 132 4.77 -1.93 -2.19
N ASN A 133 3.95 -0.93 -2.52
CA ASN A 133 3.67 0.19 -1.63
C ASN A 133 2.96 -0.27 -0.35
N VAL A 134 2.00 -1.19 -0.44
CA VAL A 134 1.27 -1.73 0.74
C VAL A 134 2.23 -2.37 1.75
N VAL A 135 3.20 -3.15 1.32
CA VAL A 135 4.11 -3.87 2.24
C VAL A 135 5.29 -3.05 2.76
N HIS A 136 5.57 -1.88 2.17
CA HIS A 136 6.68 -1.01 2.57
C HIS A 136 6.23 0.32 3.14
N ARG A 137 4.95 0.45 3.46
CA ARG A 137 4.37 1.72 3.84
C ARG A 137 4.73 2.12 5.26
N SER A 138 5.12 3.38 5.45
CA SER A 138 5.32 3.96 6.77
C SER A 138 4.56 5.28 6.93
N PHE A 139 4.30 5.60 8.18
CA PHE A 139 3.57 6.78 8.61
C PHE A 139 4.24 7.38 9.83
N PHE A 140 4.50 8.68 9.79
CA PHE A 140 5.13 9.40 10.87
C PHE A 140 4.07 10.05 11.75
N PHE A 141 3.94 9.58 12.98
CA PHE A 141 3.06 10.17 13.97
C PHE A 141 3.89 10.88 15.04
N ASN A 142 3.70 12.20 15.20
CA ASN A 142 4.49 13.02 16.13
C ASN A 142 6.02 12.84 15.95
N GLY A 143 6.47 12.66 14.70
CA GLY A 143 7.89 12.48 14.35
C GLY A 143 8.43 11.06 14.54
N VAL A 144 7.62 10.11 15.03
CA VAL A 144 7.99 8.70 15.17
C VAL A 144 7.48 7.92 13.96
N GLU A 145 8.37 7.14 13.31
CA GLU A 145 7.99 6.27 12.20
C GLU A 145 7.24 5.04 12.72
N HIS A 146 6.09 4.76 12.11
CA HIS A 146 5.30 3.56 12.33
C HIS A 146 5.08 2.86 11.00
N GLU A 147 5.19 1.55 11.02
CA GLU A 147 4.82 0.74 9.87
C GLU A 147 3.30 0.63 9.74
N ILE A 148 2.80 0.79 8.51
CA ILE A 148 1.37 0.66 8.23
C ILE A 148 1.11 -0.67 7.54
N GLY A 149 0.41 -1.54 8.26
CA GLY A 149 -0.10 -2.79 7.72
C GLY A 149 -1.56 -2.73 7.30
N ILE A 150 -2.04 -3.79 6.67
CA ILE A 150 -3.44 -4.01 6.33
C ILE A 150 -4.21 -4.35 7.62
N GLN A 151 -5.19 -3.53 8.00
CA GLN A 151 -6.04 -3.80 9.15
C GLN A 151 -7.29 -4.62 8.76
N PRO A 152 -7.94 -5.30 9.72
CA PRO A 152 -9.20 -5.99 9.47
C PRO A 152 -10.25 -5.02 8.93
N ARG A 153 -10.87 -5.40 7.80
CA ARG A 153 -11.88 -4.58 7.11
C ARG A 153 -12.99 -4.02 8.03
N PRO A 154 -13.57 -4.78 8.97
CA PRO A 154 -14.61 -4.25 9.86
C PRO A 154 -14.13 -3.07 10.72
N GLU A 155 -12.86 -3.07 11.15
CA GLU A 155 -12.29 -1.98 11.94
C GLU A 155 -12.04 -0.74 11.09
N VAL A 156 -11.52 -0.92 9.87
CA VAL A 156 -11.33 0.16 8.90
C VAL A 156 -12.67 0.81 8.55
N GLU A 157 -13.72 0.02 8.27
CA GLU A 157 -15.06 0.51 7.95
C GLU A 157 -15.68 1.27 9.13
N LYS A 158 -15.52 0.76 10.36
CA LYS A 158 -15.97 1.43 11.60
C LYS A 158 -15.34 2.83 11.75
N ILE A 159 -14.03 2.97 11.53
CA ILE A 159 -13.36 4.28 11.61
C ILE A 159 -13.76 5.19 10.44
N ALA A 160 -13.88 4.66 9.23
CA ALA A 160 -14.32 5.42 8.07
C ALA A 160 -15.74 5.97 8.25
N GLU A 161 -16.66 5.17 8.79
CA GLU A 161 -18.02 5.60 9.13
C GLU A 161 -18.03 6.69 10.20
N LEU A 162 -17.20 6.55 11.23
CA LEU A 162 -17.10 7.55 12.31
C LEU A 162 -16.63 8.89 11.75
N ALA A 163 -15.61 8.87 10.88
CA ALA A 163 -15.14 10.06 10.19
C ALA A 163 -16.20 10.67 9.28
N HIS A 164 -16.93 9.82 8.53
CA HIS A 164 -18.00 10.27 7.65
C HIS A 164 -19.16 10.92 8.41
N LYS A 165 -19.65 10.29 9.49
CA LYS A 165 -20.70 10.82 10.37
C LYS A 165 -20.26 12.10 11.08
N GLY A 166 -18.98 12.19 11.42
CA GLY A 166 -18.40 13.36 12.09
C GLY A 166 -18.05 14.51 11.16
N ARG A 167 -18.09 14.32 9.84
CA ARG A 167 -17.65 15.28 8.82
C ARG A 167 -18.48 16.56 8.86
N ARG A 168 -17.81 17.72 8.88
CA ARG A 168 -18.48 19.02 8.82
C ARG A 168 -18.87 19.36 7.37
N ASN A 169 -19.84 20.26 7.20
CA ASN A 169 -20.18 20.78 5.88
C ASN A 169 -18.93 21.33 5.21
N GLU A 170 -18.73 21.00 3.93
CA GLU A 170 -17.59 21.44 3.10
C GLU A 170 -16.20 20.91 3.52
N GLU A 171 -16.08 20.18 4.64
CA GLU A 171 -14.83 19.55 5.07
C GLU A 171 -14.45 18.42 4.11
N GLY A 172 -13.18 18.31 3.72
CA GLY A 172 -12.67 17.17 2.95
C GLY A 172 -12.60 15.88 3.78
N LEU A 173 -12.76 14.70 3.16
CA LEU A 173 -12.73 13.43 3.88
C LEU A 173 -11.41 13.20 4.65
N LEU A 174 -10.28 13.59 4.05
CA LEU A 174 -8.95 13.54 4.69
C LEU A 174 -8.94 14.26 6.05
N PHE A 175 -9.50 15.47 6.11
CA PHE A 175 -9.54 16.29 7.32
C PHE A 175 -10.46 15.67 8.38
N ALA A 176 -11.59 15.12 7.97
CA ALA A 176 -12.51 14.42 8.88
C ALA A 176 -11.87 13.16 9.49
N ILE A 177 -11.11 12.39 8.70
CA ILE A 177 -10.37 11.22 9.19
C ILE A 177 -9.25 11.66 10.15
N ALA A 178 -8.47 12.70 9.79
CA ALA A 178 -7.39 13.21 10.64
C ALA A 178 -7.89 13.70 12.00
N ARG A 179 -9.05 14.38 12.02
CA ARG A 179 -9.70 14.78 13.26
C ARG A 179 -10.21 13.59 14.06
N THR A 180 -10.78 12.60 13.41
CA THR A 180 -11.23 11.36 14.07
C THR A 180 -10.04 10.63 14.70
N PHE A 181 -8.94 10.52 13.97
CA PHE A 181 -7.66 9.99 14.47
C PHE A 181 -7.15 10.75 15.70
N ALA A 182 -7.09 12.08 15.64
CA ALA A 182 -6.64 12.88 16.78
C ALA A 182 -7.52 12.71 18.02
N ASN A 183 -8.83 12.61 17.84
CA ASN A 183 -9.79 12.35 18.92
C ASN A 183 -9.55 10.99 19.58
N MET A 184 -9.16 9.96 18.83
CA MET A 184 -8.82 8.64 19.37
C MET A 184 -7.58 8.73 20.26
N VAL A 185 -6.53 9.39 19.79
CA VAL A 185 -5.30 9.59 20.58
C VAL A 185 -5.57 10.40 21.85
N GLN A 186 -6.35 11.48 21.77
CA GLN A 186 -6.73 12.30 22.94
C GLN A 186 -7.58 11.53 23.96
N GLN A 187 -8.28 10.47 23.55
CA GLN A 187 -9.01 9.56 24.45
C GLN A 187 -8.10 8.56 25.17
N GLY A 188 -6.80 8.60 24.91
CA GLY A 188 -5.80 7.72 25.51
C GLY A 188 -5.50 6.47 24.70
N LEU A 189 -6.03 6.35 23.47
CA LEU A 189 -5.62 5.27 22.57
C LEU A 189 -4.20 5.54 22.05
N THR A 190 -3.48 4.46 21.87
CA THR A 190 -2.06 4.40 21.49
C THR A 190 -1.90 3.88 20.07
N VAL A 191 -0.72 4.02 19.51
CA VAL A 191 -0.36 3.48 18.18
C VAL A 191 -0.46 1.96 18.10
N GLU A 192 -0.57 1.26 19.24
CA GLU A 192 -0.77 -0.18 19.26
C GLU A 192 -2.24 -0.60 19.12
N ASP A 193 -3.18 0.29 19.41
CA ASP A 193 -4.60 0.03 19.35
C ASP A 193 -5.09 -0.07 17.90
N ILE A 194 -5.97 -1.04 17.64
CA ILE A 194 -6.44 -1.37 16.29
C ILE A 194 -7.18 -0.21 15.64
N GLU A 195 -7.90 0.60 16.42
CA GLU A 195 -8.57 1.80 15.95
C GLU A 195 -7.58 2.86 15.44
N VAL A 196 -6.48 3.05 16.15
CA VAL A 196 -5.44 4.03 15.79
C VAL A 196 -4.70 3.54 14.54
N LYS A 197 -4.32 2.25 14.50
CA LYS A 197 -3.75 1.61 13.30
C LYS A 197 -4.66 1.74 12.08
N SER A 198 -5.97 1.53 12.25
CA SER A 198 -6.97 1.68 11.17
C SER A 198 -7.10 3.13 10.71
N GLY A 199 -7.04 4.08 11.64
CA GLY A 199 -7.00 5.51 11.31
C GLY A 199 -5.75 5.90 10.53
N MET A 200 -4.59 5.36 10.91
CA MET A 200 -3.34 5.58 10.17
C MET A 200 -3.42 4.97 8.77
N GLU A 201 -3.98 3.76 8.62
CA GLU A 201 -4.21 3.13 7.31
C GLU A 201 -5.11 4.00 6.42
N LEU A 202 -6.22 4.52 6.96
CA LEU A 202 -7.14 5.39 6.20
C LEU A 202 -6.49 6.70 5.75
N LEU A 203 -5.75 7.37 6.64
CA LEU A 203 -4.98 8.56 6.29
C LEU A 203 -3.94 8.23 5.23
N SER A 204 -3.26 7.11 5.42
CA SER A 204 -2.37 6.54 4.43
C SER A 204 -3.10 6.42 3.09
N ASN A 205 -4.24 5.75 3.01
CA ASN A 205 -4.91 5.50 1.74
C ASN A 205 -5.27 6.78 0.96
N LEU A 206 -5.32 7.94 1.62
CA LEU A 206 -5.51 9.26 1.02
C LEU A 206 -4.21 10.03 0.72
N GLY A 207 -3.06 9.37 0.84
CA GLY A 207 -1.73 9.92 0.58
C GLY A 207 -1.04 10.57 1.76
N CYS A 208 -1.68 10.68 2.93
CA CYS A 208 -1.03 11.28 4.10
C CYS A 208 0.03 10.32 4.67
N THR A 209 1.25 10.81 4.86
CA THR A 209 2.37 10.02 5.40
C THR A 209 2.88 10.54 6.73
N ALA A 210 2.51 11.75 7.13
CA ALA A 210 2.95 12.28 8.41
C ALA A 210 1.95 13.27 8.99
N ILE A 211 1.63 13.10 10.28
CA ILE A 211 0.85 14.08 11.05
C ILE A 211 1.43 14.29 12.44
N SER A 212 1.17 15.47 12.99
CA SER A 212 1.34 15.76 14.41
C SER A 212 0.01 16.15 15.03
N VAL A 213 -0.25 15.62 16.22
CA VAL A 213 -1.35 16.06 17.09
C VAL A 213 -0.73 16.89 18.19
N VAL A 214 -1.04 18.19 18.22
CA VAL A 214 -0.56 19.12 19.24
C VAL A 214 -1.64 19.20 20.33
N PRO A 215 -1.46 18.55 21.50
CA PRO A 215 -2.52 18.42 22.49
C PRO A 215 -2.97 19.77 23.07
N ASP A 216 -2.02 20.69 23.25
CA ASP A 216 -2.25 21.99 23.86
C ASP A 216 -2.99 22.98 22.94
N GLU A 217 -2.92 22.76 21.62
CA GLU A 217 -3.55 23.63 20.60
C GLU A 217 -4.83 23.03 20.00
N ASP A 218 -5.24 21.85 20.46
CA ASP A 218 -6.34 21.05 19.89
C ASP A 218 -6.30 21.00 18.35
N ARG A 219 -5.10 20.73 17.84
CA ARG A 219 -4.73 20.95 16.44
C ARG A 219 -4.07 19.72 15.84
N VAL A 220 -4.44 19.43 14.59
CA VAL A 220 -3.74 18.46 13.75
C VAL A 220 -2.96 19.20 12.67
N VAL A 221 -1.70 18.81 12.50
CA VAL A 221 -0.79 19.34 11.48
C VAL A 221 -0.42 18.22 10.53
N PHE A 222 -0.60 18.44 9.23
CA PHE A 222 -0.08 17.54 8.20
C PHE A 222 1.38 17.90 7.91
N ASN A 223 2.27 16.93 8.03
CA ASN A 223 3.71 17.12 7.87
C ASN A 223 4.26 16.43 6.61
N GLY A 224 3.45 15.63 5.93
CA GLY A 224 3.93 14.86 4.79
C GLY A 224 2.82 14.15 4.04
N PHE A 225 3.01 14.09 2.72
CA PHE A 225 2.16 13.36 1.79
C PHE A 225 3.00 12.55 0.81
N SER A 226 2.39 11.56 0.16
CA SER A 226 3.00 10.70 -0.84
C SER A 226 2.01 10.45 -1.98
N VAL A 227 2.39 10.88 -3.18
CA VAL A 227 1.62 10.61 -4.40
C VAL A 227 1.54 9.11 -4.65
N MET A 228 2.67 8.40 -4.55
CA MET A 228 2.73 6.95 -4.74
C MET A 228 1.71 6.23 -3.86
N SER A 229 1.62 6.61 -2.60
CA SER A 229 0.69 6.04 -1.65
C SER A 229 -0.77 6.22 -2.04
N ALA A 230 -1.18 7.45 -2.38
CA ALA A 230 -2.56 7.72 -2.79
C ALA A 230 -2.91 7.03 -4.11
N MET A 231 -2.00 7.05 -5.08
CA MET A 231 -2.19 6.40 -6.37
C MET A 231 -2.27 4.87 -6.24
N SER A 232 -1.45 4.27 -5.37
CA SER A 232 -1.49 2.83 -5.10
C SER A 232 -2.84 2.41 -4.51
N SER A 233 -3.29 3.11 -3.47
CA SER A 233 -4.60 2.84 -2.85
C SER A 233 -5.75 3.06 -3.83
N GLY A 234 -5.71 4.14 -4.62
CA GLY A 234 -6.70 4.39 -5.67
C GLY A 234 -6.73 3.30 -6.74
N LEU A 235 -5.57 2.82 -7.19
CA LEU A 235 -5.48 1.76 -8.19
C LEU A 235 -6.05 0.45 -7.66
N LEU A 236 -5.71 0.07 -6.43
CA LEU A 236 -6.22 -1.13 -5.77
C LEU A 236 -7.73 -1.05 -5.48
N GLN A 237 -8.30 0.15 -5.36
CA GLN A 237 -9.74 0.39 -5.28
C GLN A 237 -10.44 0.41 -6.66
N GLY A 238 -9.72 0.18 -7.75
CA GLY A 238 -10.27 0.07 -9.09
C GLY A 238 -10.36 1.38 -9.87
N LEU A 239 -9.71 2.45 -9.41
CA LEU A 239 -9.67 3.70 -10.17
C LEU A 239 -8.92 3.53 -11.51
N ASN A 240 -9.42 4.22 -12.53
CA ASN A 240 -8.77 4.31 -13.83
C ASN A 240 -7.74 5.46 -13.85
N TRP A 241 -6.99 5.59 -14.95
CA TRP A 241 -5.95 6.60 -15.08
C TRP A 241 -6.48 8.04 -14.92
N ASP A 242 -7.63 8.37 -15.49
CA ASP A 242 -8.18 9.74 -15.43
C ASP A 242 -8.55 10.13 -13.99
N HIS A 243 -9.07 9.19 -13.20
CA HIS A 243 -9.31 9.41 -11.78
C HIS A 243 -8.01 9.48 -10.98
N LEU A 244 -7.03 8.60 -11.27
CA LEU A 244 -5.72 8.62 -10.61
C LEU A 244 -4.94 9.90 -10.88
N LYS A 245 -5.09 10.50 -12.06
CA LYS A 245 -4.50 11.80 -12.38
C LYS A 245 -5.02 12.90 -11.46
N LYS A 246 -6.33 12.94 -11.20
CA LYS A 246 -6.93 13.88 -10.24
C LYS A 246 -6.43 13.63 -8.82
N VAL A 247 -6.29 12.37 -8.42
CA VAL A 247 -5.70 12.01 -7.11
C VAL A 247 -4.27 12.55 -7.01
N LYS A 248 -3.46 12.32 -8.03
CA LYS A 248 -2.09 12.82 -8.11
C LYS A 248 -2.03 14.35 -7.99
N GLU A 249 -2.82 15.07 -8.80
CA GLU A 249 -2.88 16.54 -8.78
C GLU A 249 -3.26 17.07 -7.39
N ASN A 250 -4.29 16.48 -6.76
CA ASN A 250 -4.72 16.89 -5.42
C ASN A 250 -3.65 16.66 -4.35
N VAL A 251 -2.92 15.55 -4.40
CA VAL A 251 -1.86 15.24 -3.44
C VAL A 251 -0.63 16.10 -3.68
N GLN A 252 -0.27 16.36 -4.94
CA GLN A 252 0.83 17.26 -5.29
C GLN A 252 0.57 18.68 -4.76
N MET A 253 -0.65 19.20 -4.90
CA MET A 253 -1.03 20.48 -4.32
C MET A 253 -0.85 20.50 -2.79
N MET A 254 -1.17 19.41 -2.09
CA MET A 254 -0.96 19.32 -0.63
C MET A 254 0.53 19.25 -0.26
N ILE A 255 1.36 18.59 -1.07
CA ILE A 255 2.82 18.57 -0.90
C ILE A 255 3.37 19.98 -1.08
N GLU A 256 2.99 20.67 -2.16
CA GLU A 256 3.42 22.04 -2.45
C GLU A 256 3.05 23.00 -1.32
N GLN A 257 1.84 22.91 -0.76
CA GLN A 257 1.41 23.72 0.39
C GLN A 257 2.28 23.52 1.64
N ILE A 258 2.76 22.29 1.88
CA ILE A 258 3.68 22.01 3.00
C ILE A 258 5.07 22.60 2.70
N GLU A 259 5.57 22.42 1.48
CA GLU A 259 6.92 22.83 1.07
C GLU A 259 7.08 24.35 1.00
N THR A 260 6.07 25.07 0.50
CA THR A 260 6.12 26.55 0.40
C THR A 260 5.91 27.26 1.74
N ARG A 261 5.51 26.53 2.80
CA ARG A 261 5.29 27.03 4.18
C ARG A 261 4.34 28.24 4.31
N ASP A 262 3.62 28.61 3.27
CA ASP A 262 2.72 29.76 3.34
C ASP A 262 1.53 29.49 4.28
N GLU A 263 0.98 28.26 4.29
CA GLU A 263 0.00 27.79 5.29
C GLU A 263 0.09 26.26 5.40
N THR A 264 0.67 25.72 6.49
CA THR A 264 0.58 24.26 6.72
C THR A 264 -0.90 23.89 6.84
N PRO A 265 -1.41 22.82 6.19
CA PRO A 265 -2.80 22.44 6.34
C PRO A 265 -3.10 22.13 7.81
N ILE A 266 -3.97 22.92 8.42
CA ILE A 266 -4.34 22.81 9.84
C ILE A 266 -5.80 22.39 9.95
N VAL A 267 -6.07 21.36 10.75
CA VAL A 267 -7.44 21.06 11.19
C VAL A 267 -7.63 21.62 12.58
N GLN A 268 -8.48 22.64 12.70
CA GLN A 268 -8.98 23.10 14.00
C GLN A 268 -10.13 22.20 14.46
N GLN A 269 -9.97 21.61 15.64
CA GLN A 269 -11.06 20.93 16.31
C GLN A 269 -12.12 21.96 16.73
N SER A 270 -13.39 21.58 16.59
CA SER A 270 -14.54 22.41 16.93
C SER A 270 -14.99 21.94 18.29
N ASN A 271 -14.92 22.81 19.30
CA ASN A 271 -15.35 22.59 20.67
C ASN A 271 -16.52 21.59 20.78
N ARG A 272 -16.25 20.40 21.34
CA ARG A 272 -17.33 19.56 21.87
C ARG A 272 -17.65 20.02 23.30
N PRO A 273 -18.93 20.10 23.68
CA PRO A 273 -19.29 20.31 25.08
C PRO A 273 -18.83 19.10 25.88
N VAL A 274 -17.89 19.34 26.80
CA VAL A 274 -17.48 18.38 27.82
C VAL A 274 -18.72 17.99 28.61
N ALA A 275 -19.20 16.76 28.44
CA ALA A 275 -20.14 16.17 29.39
C ALA A 275 -19.40 16.02 30.71
N LYS A 276 -19.50 17.06 31.57
CA LYS A 276 -19.04 17.01 32.95
C LYS A 276 -19.68 15.79 33.60
N ARG A 277 -18.88 14.77 33.89
CA ARG A 277 -19.22 13.70 34.84
C ARG A 277 -19.73 14.39 36.10
N ARG A 278 -21.04 14.36 36.33
CA ARG A 278 -21.64 14.71 37.63
C ARG A 278 -21.05 13.75 38.65
N ARG A 279 -20.11 14.23 39.46
CA ARG A 279 -19.83 13.60 40.75
C ARG A 279 -21.15 13.63 41.53
N ARG A 280 -21.72 12.45 41.79
CA ARG A 280 -22.77 12.31 42.79
C ARG A 280 -22.11 12.38 44.16
N ASN A 281 -22.77 13.13 45.05
CA ASN A 281 -22.46 13.33 46.46
C ASN A 281 -22.23 12.02 47.19
#